data_AF-A0A972TF79-F1
#
_entry.id   AF-A0A972TF79-F1
#
_cell.length_a   1.000
_cell.length_b   1.000
_cell.length_c   1.000
_cell.angle_alpha   90.00
_cell.angle_beta   90.00
_cell.angle_gamma   90.00
#
_symmetry.space_group_name_H-M   'P 1'
#
loop_
_entity.id
_entity.type
_entity.pdbx_description
1 polymer ?
#
loop_
_entity_poly.entity_id
_entity_poly.type
_entity_poly.pdbx_seq_one_letter_code
_entity_poly.pdbx_strand_id
1 'polypeptide(L)'
;MTPEDSDAYYGLPLGLIMPKYDQIHISVTFTWDLDKAERLASEWGRYGKVKIGGPALGDPGGEFTPGTYVKHGVTITSRGCPNKCWFCFVPKREGDQRELSEIKEGNIVLDNNLTACTWTHLEKVFRMLMKQKQVSFNAGLEAARIDQTFVDRLRALPSLKELWLAYDRADAEEPLVRAVGRLKNHFPRNKIRCYVLIGYKGDTIEKAESRLIRAWDIGTKPFAMLYKDECNTEQSKEWKLFQRKWTRPAIFCSLMKNR
;
A
#
# COMPACT_ATOMS: atom_id res chain seq x y z
N MET A 1 -4.64 -8.37 -2.68
CA MET A 1 -3.23 -8.69 -2.99
C MET A 1 -2.81 -10.03 -2.41
N THR A 2 -3.71 -10.75 -1.73
CA THR A 2 -3.47 -12.08 -1.16
C THR A 2 -3.17 -13.10 -2.25
N PRO A 3 -2.30 -14.10 -2.00
CA PRO A 3 -2.04 -15.20 -2.92
C PRO A 3 -3.31 -15.94 -3.37
N GLU A 4 -3.33 -16.41 -4.61
CA GLU A 4 -4.51 -16.98 -5.27
C GLU A 4 -4.21 -18.39 -5.84
N ASP A 5 -3.08 -18.99 -5.48
CA ASP A 5 -2.70 -20.35 -5.88
C ASP A 5 -3.45 -21.44 -5.07
N SER A 6 -3.31 -22.70 -5.47
CA SER A 6 -4.00 -23.85 -4.88
C SER A 6 -3.64 -24.12 -3.42
N ASP A 7 -2.50 -23.59 -2.97
CA ASP A 7 -1.92 -23.86 -1.66
C ASP A 7 -2.10 -22.64 -0.73
N ALA A 8 -2.84 -21.63 -1.18
CA ALA A 8 -3.20 -20.44 -0.42
C ALA A 8 -4.50 -20.66 0.37
N TYR A 9 -4.40 -20.61 1.70
CA TYR A 9 -5.53 -20.79 2.62
C TYR A 9 -5.77 -19.56 3.49
N TYR A 10 -7.05 -19.32 3.83
CA TYR A 10 -7.51 -18.12 4.55
C TYR A 10 -8.06 -18.39 5.95
N GLY A 11 -8.03 -19.66 6.37
CA GLY A 11 -8.67 -20.13 7.59
C GLY A 11 -8.13 -21.48 8.04
N LEU A 12 -8.93 -22.14 8.89
CA LEU A 12 -8.61 -23.46 9.42
C LEU A 12 -8.54 -24.50 8.29
N PRO A 13 -7.73 -25.55 8.45
CA PRO A 13 -7.74 -26.68 7.51
C PRO A 13 -9.14 -27.32 7.47
N LEU A 14 -9.61 -27.71 6.28
CA LEU A 14 -10.97 -28.22 6.06
C LEU A 14 -11.16 -29.70 6.50
N GLY A 15 -10.54 -30.10 7.61
CA GLY A 15 -10.65 -31.46 8.17
C GLY A 15 -9.69 -32.49 7.53
N LEU A 16 -10.05 -33.78 7.58
CA LEU A 16 -9.21 -34.94 7.24
C LEU A 16 -8.70 -35.01 5.78
N ILE A 17 -9.10 -34.08 4.91
CA ILE A 17 -8.80 -34.07 3.47
C ILE A 17 -7.92 -32.86 3.13
N MET A 18 -6.79 -32.72 3.84
CA MET A 18 -5.78 -31.72 3.49
C MET A 18 -4.50 -32.39 3.00
N PRO A 19 -3.86 -31.86 1.95
CA PRO A 19 -2.54 -32.31 1.54
C PRO A 19 -1.52 -32.17 2.68
N LYS A 20 -0.49 -33.02 2.65
CA LYS A 20 0.69 -32.85 3.49
C LYS A 20 1.65 -31.89 2.79
N TYR A 21 2.24 -30.99 3.57
CA TYR A 21 3.17 -29.97 3.11
C TYR A 21 4.50 -30.12 3.84
N ASP A 22 5.60 -29.89 3.13
CA ASP A 22 6.93 -29.82 3.76
C ASP A 22 7.02 -28.62 4.72
N GLN A 23 6.43 -27.48 4.32
CA GLN A 23 6.36 -26.27 5.11
C GLN A 23 5.02 -25.57 4.92
N ILE A 24 4.50 -24.99 6.01
CA ILE A 24 3.29 -24.17 6.01
C ILE A 24 3.69 -22.81 6.60
N HIS A 25 3.49 -21.74 5.85
CA HIS A 25 3.84 -20.39 6.31
C HIS A 25 2.59 -19.62 6.68
N ILE A 26 2.55 -19.10 7.90
CA ILE A 26 1.50 -18.22 8.40
C ILE A 26 2.10 -16.81 8.46
N SER A 27 1.80 -16.00 7.44
CA SER A 27 2.24 -14.60 7.37
C SER A 27 1.21 -13.69 8.02
N VAL A 28 1.56 -13.09 9.15
CA VAL A 28 0.68 -12.25 9.96
C VAL A 28 0.97 -10.77 9.67
N THR A 29 -0.03 -10.08 9.13
CA THR A 29 0.13 -8.66 8.74
C THR A 29 -0.09 -7.71 9.91
N PHE A 30 -1.02 -8.02 10.80
CA PHE A 30 -1.41 -7.14 11.89
C PHE A 30 -1.28 -7.81 13.26
N THR A 31 -0.87 -7.05 14.25
CA THR A 31 -0.66 -7.49 15.65
C THR A 31 -1.92 -8.05 16.29
N TRP A 32 -3.09 -7.50 15.98
CA TRP A 32 -4.37 -8.00 16.48
C TRP A 32 -4.81 -9.35 15.86
N ASP A 33 -4.09 -9.86 14.87
CA ASP A 33 -4.32 -11.19 14.29
C ASP A 33 -3.38 -12.27 14.86
N LEU A 34 -2.54 -11.95 15.85
CA LEU A 34 -1.56 -12.88 16.43
C LEU A 34 -2.23 -14.11 17.07
N ASP A 35 -3.27 -13.92 17.90
CA ASP A 35 -4.01 -15.04 18.51
C ASP A 35 -4.61 -15.98 17.46
N LYS A 36 -5.10 -15.40 16.34
CA LYS A 36 -5.62 -16.18 15.21
C LYS A 36 -4.50 -16.96 14.53
N ALA A 37 -3.32 -16.35 14.39
CA ALA A 37 -2.16 -17.00 13.80
C ALA A 37 -1.65 -18.19 14.63
N GLU A 38 -1.63 -18.05 15.96
CA GLU A 38 -1.27 -19.15 16.87
C GLU A 38 -2.28 -20.31 16.76
N ARG A 39 -3.58 -20.00 16.73
CA ARG A 39 -4.62 -21.01 16.50
C ARG A 39 -4.46 -21.72 15.16
N LEU A 40 -4.18 -20.96 14.09
CA LEU A 40 -3.90 -21.53 12.78
C LEU A 40 -2.68 -22.45 12.84
N ALA A 41 -1.61 -22.03 13.51
CA ALA A 41 -0.38 -22.82 13.59
C ALA A 41 -0.59 -24.16 14.29
N SER A 42 -1.37 -24.18 15.37
CA SER A 42 -1.74 -25.41 16.07
C SER A 42 -2.50 -26.39 15.16
N GLU A 43 -3.53 -25.92 14.47
CA GLU A 43 -4.37 -26.78 13.62
C GLU A 43 -3.66 -27.24 12.34
N TRP A 44 -2.87 -26.35 11.73
CA TRP A 44 -2.10 -26.65 10.53
C TRP A 44 -0.86 -27.53 10.82
N GLY A 45 -0.37 -27.58 12.06
CA GLY A 45 0.77 -28.40 12.47
C GLY A 45 0.59 -29.89 12.21
N ARG A 46 -0.65 -30.37 12.10
CA ARG A 46 -0.95 -31.76 11.70
C ARG A 46 -0.61 -32.05 10.25
N TYR A 47 -0.47 -31.03 9.39
CA TYR A 47 -0.32 -31.18 7.94
C TYR A 47 1.08 -30.82 7.43
N GLY A 48 1.95 -30.27 8.27
CA GLY A 48 3.32 -29.91 7.88
C GLY A 48 4.04 -29.10 8.94
N LYS A 49 5.31 -28.77 8.69
CA LYS A 49 6.09 -27.91 9.58
C LYS A 49 5.64 -26.46 9.45
N VAL A 50 5.03 -25.93 10.50
CA VAL A 50 4.53 -24.55 10.50
C VAL A 50 5.62 -23.55 10.85
N LYS A 51 5.63 -22.41 10.15
CA LYS A 51 6.39 -21.21 10.49
C LYS A 51 5.43 -20.03 10.56
N ILE A 52 5.48 -19.27 11.65
CA ILE A 52 4.75 -18.01 11.78
C ILE A 52 5.76 -16.88 11.54
N GLY A 53 5.38 -15.90 10.72
CA GLY A 53 6.22 -14.76 10.39
C GLY A 53 5.40 -13.56 9.91
N GLY A 54 6.09 -12.60 9.30
CA GLY A 54 5.48 -11.43 8.69
C GLY A 54 5.45 -10.17 9.56
N PRO A 55 4.88 -9.08 9.02
CA PRO A 55 4.86 -7.75 9.60
C PRO A 55 4.57 -7.63 11.10
N ALA A 56 3.57 -8.36 11.60
CA ALA A 56 3.12 -8.26 12.99
C ALA A 56 4.18 -8.70 14.01
N LEU A 57 5.11 -9.55 13.58
CA LEU A 57 6.20 -10.09 14.38
C LEU A 57 7.50 -9.30 14.21
N GLY A 58 7.44 -8.13 13.56
CA GLY A 58 8.61 -7.27 13.34
C GLY A 58 9.54 -7.74 12.23
N ASP A 59 9.09 -8.65 11.35
CA ASP A 59 9.88 -9.12 10.20
C ASP A 59 10.26 -7.93 9.28
N PRO A 60 11.56 -7.59 9.13
CA PRO A 60 12.00 -6.48 8.27
C PRO A 60 11.78 -6.77 6.77
N GLY A 61 11.46 -8.01 6.42
CA GLY A 61 11.42 -8.49 5.05
C GLY A 61 12.83 -8.68 4.48
N GLY A 62 13.00 -9.74 3.69
CA GLY A 62 14.22 -10.01 2.94
C GLY A 62 14.12 -9.52 1.50
N GLU A 63 14.72 -10.30 0.60
CA GLU A 63 14.45 -10.22 -0.84
C GLU A 63 12.99 -10.58 -1.15
N PHE A 64 12.56 -10.35 -2.39
CA PHE A 64 11.19 -10.58 -2.81
C PHE A 64 11.04 -11.84 -3.67
N THR A 65 10.10 -12.71 -3.25
CA THR A 65 9.68 -13.89 -4.01
C THR A 65 8.21 -13.72 -4.41
N PRO A 66 7.89 -13.59 -5.71
CA PRO A 66 6.51 -13.48 -6.17
C PRO A 66 5.70 -14.72 -5.82
N GLY A 67 4.45 -14.53 -5.37
CA GLY A 67 3.52 -15.62 -5.07
C GLY A 67 3.54 -16.10 -3.61
N THR A 68 4.62 -15.89 -2.85
CA THR A 68 4.75 -16.48 -1.50
C THR A 68 3.78 -15.89 -0.45
N TYR A 69 3.70 -14.56 -0.36
CA TYR A 69 2.83 -13.87 0.63
C TYR A 69 1.89 -12.85 -0.01
N VAL A 70 2.09 -12.60 -1.29
CA VAL A 70 1.28 -11.73 -2.14
C VAL A 70 1.13 -12.41 -3.48
N LYS A 71 0.00 -12.17 -4.16
CA LYS A 71 -0.26 -12.80 -5.45
C LYS A 71 0.75 -12.44 -6.53
N HIS A 72 0.85 -13.30 -7.53
CA HIS A 72 1.53 -13.00 -8.78
C HIS A 72 1.01 -11.69 -9.42
N GLY A 73 1.92 -10.98 -10.07
CA GLY A 73 1.69 -9.63 -10.60
C GLY A 73 2.03 -8.51 -9.60
N VAL A 74 2.16 -8.81 -8.30
CA VAL A 74 2.77 -7.89 -7.34
C VAL A 74 4.29 -7.95 -7.47
N THR A 75 4.93 -6.77 -7.37
CA THR A 75 6.38 -6.65 -7.25
C THR A 75 6.74 -5.74 -6.09
N ILE A 76 7.81 -6.12 -5.38
CA ILE A 76 8.46 -5.31 -4.38
C ILE A 76 9.93 -5.27 -4.74
N THR A 77 10.45 -4.07 -4.97
CA THR A 77 11.79 -3.81 -5.48
C THR A 77 12.68 -3.12 -4.45
N SER A 78 12.07 -2.61 -3.38
CA SER A 78 12.76 -2.00 -2.26
C SER A 78 11.97 -2.17 -0.94
N ARG A 79 12.68 -2.00 0.16
CA ARG A 79 12.23 -2.11 1.54
C ARG A 79 12.65 -0.86 2.32
N GLY A 80 12.09 -0.68 3.50
CA GLY A 80 12.37 0.47 4.35
C GLY A 80 11.79 1.77 3.81
N CYS A 81 11.97 2.83 4.58
CA CYS A 81 11.58 4.18 4.18
C CYS A 81 12.41 5.18 5.00
N PRO A 82 13.00 6.21 4.38
CA PRO A 82 13.82 7.18 5.09
C PRO A 82 12.97 8.12 5.96
N ASN A 83 11.66 8.21 5.68
CA ASN A 83 10.76 9.09 6.41
C ASN A 83 10.43 8.52 7.79
N LYS A 84 10.59 9.32 8.84
CA LYS A 84 10.24 8.94 10.22
C LYS A 84 8.84 9.41 10.62
N CYS A 85 7.85 9.10 9.78
CA CYS A 85 6.45 9.48 10.05
C CYS A 85 5.97 8.85 11.36
N TRP A 86 5.39 9.65 12.26
CA TRP A 86 4.98 9.19 13.60
C TRP A 86 3.93 8.08 13.60
N PHE A 87 3.12 8.01 12.53
CA PHE A 87 2.07 6.99 12.35
C PHE A 87 2.56 5.73 11.63
N CYS A 88 3.80 5.71 11.12
CA CYS A 88 4.27 4.66 10.23
C CYS A 88 5.09 3.61 10.98
N PHE A 89 4.78 2.34 10.74
CA PHE A 89 5.52 1.21 11.32
C PHE A 89 6.79 0.85 10.53
N VAL A 90 6.86 1.21 9.24
CA VAL A 90 7.96 0.83 8.34
C VAL A 90 9.34 1.20 8.88
N PRO A 91 9.61 2.43 9.37
CA PRO A 91 10.95 2.78 9.83
C PRO A 91 11.40 2.02 11.09
N LYS A 92 10.44 1.59 11.92
CA LYS A 92 10.72 0.77 13.10
C LYS A 92 11.01 -0.68 12.70
N ARG A 93 10.29 -1.21 11.71
CA ARG A 93 10.36 -2.61 11.27
C ARG A 93 11.47 -2.88 10.27
N GLU A 94 11.49 -2.15 9.17
CA GLU A 94 12.37 -2.39 8.02
C GLU A 94 13.60 -1.46 8.00
N GLY A 95 13.57 -0.38 8.79
CA GLY A 95 14.65 0.60 8.84
C GLY A 95 14.62 1.61 7.69
N ASP A 96 15.80 2.13 7.34
CA ASP A 96 15.99 3.07 6.23
C ASP A 96 15.82 2.40 4.86
N GLN A 97 15.75 3.22 3.81
CA GLN A 97 15.57 2.75 2.43
C GLN A 97 16.62 1.71 2.03
N ARG A 98 16.15 0.55 1.55
CA ARG A 98 16.98 -0.56 1.08
C ARG A 98 16.48 -1.07 -0.27
N GLU A 99 17.29 -0.91 -1.30
CA GLU A 99 17.01 -1.47 -2.63
C GLU A 99 17.29 -2.97 -2.64
N LEU A 100 16.39 -3.75 -3.26
CA LEU A 100 16.59 -5.19 -3.40
C LEU A 100 17.53 -5.49 -4.56
N SER A 101 18.28 -6.59 -4.41
CA SER A 101 19.32 -6.96 -5.37
C SER A 101 18.75 -7.37 -6.73
N GLU A 102 17.61 -8.06 -6.70
CA GLU A 102 16.92 -8.56 -7.88
C GLU A 102 15.52 -7.94 -8.01
N ILE A 103 15.22 -7.42 -9.20
CA ILE A 103 13.88 -6.93 -9.54
C ILE A 103 13.10 -8.07 -10.18
N LYS A 104 12.06 -8.52 -9.48
CA LYS A 104 11.12 -9.51 -9.98
C LYS A 104 10.01 -8.84 -10.78
N GLU A 105 9.54 -9.50 -11.83
CA GLU A 105 8.50 -8.95 -12.69
C GLU A 105 7.15 -8.84 -11.95
N GLY A 106 6.44 -7.74 -12.22
CA GLY A 106 5.10 -7.49 -11.71
C GLY A 106 4.62 -6.11 -12.14
N ASN A 107 3.31 -5.95 -12.26
CA ASN A 107 2.69 -4.69 -12.64
C ASN A 107 2.07 -3.92 -11.46
N ILE A 108 2.04 -4.49 -10.25
CA ILE A 108 1.56 -3.82 -9.04
C ILE A 108 2.76 -3.60 -8.11
N VAL A 109 3.25 -2.36 -8.03
CA VAL A 109 4.40 -2.00 -7.19
C VAL A 109 3.95 -1.69 -5.77
N LEU A 110 4.57 -2.37 -4.79
CA LEU A 110 4.26 -2.26 -3.35
C LEU A 110 5.45 -1.86 -2.47
N ASP A 111 6.45 -1.21 -3.05
CA ASP A 111 7.55 -0.60 -2.30
C ASP A 111 7.01 0.43 -1.30
N ASN A 112 7.48 0.41 -0.05
CA ASN A 112 7.03 1.36 0.97
C ASN A 112 7.26 2.83 0.56
N ASN A 113 8.33 3.08 -0.20
CA ASN A 113 8.60 4.38 -0.81
C ASN A 113 9.49 4.24 -2.05
N LEU A 114 8.88 3.88 -3.19
CA LEU A 114 9.63 3.74 -4.45
C LEU A 114 10.39 5.02 -4.82
N THR A 115 9.79 6.20 -4.62
CA THR A 115 10.38 7.48 -5.03
C THR A 115 11.60 7.88 -4.18
N ALA A 116 11.84 7.22 -3.05
CA ALA A 116 13.06 7.39 -2.26
C ALA A 116 14.25 6.56 -2.74
N CYS A 117 14.06 5.64 -3.69
CA CYS A 117 15.15 4.88 -4.30
C CYS A 117 16.05 5.79 -5.17
N THR A 118 17.28 5.34 -5.38
CA THR A 118 18.22 5.95 -6.32
C THR A 118 17.68 5.90 -7.74
N TRP A 119 18.08 6.87 -8.56
CA TRP A 119 17.75 6.86 -9.98
C TRP A 119 18.24 5.61 -10.70
N THR A 120 19.41 5.09 -10.34
CA THR A 120 19.93 3.82 -10.88
C THR A 120 18.98 2.66 -10.65
N HIS A 121 18.39 2.55 -9.46
CA HIS A 121 17.38 1.53 -9.17
C HIS A 121 16.06 1.80 -9.87
N LEU A 122 15.57 3.05 -9.83
CA LEU A 122 14.36 3.47 -10.52
C LEU A 122 14.41 3.13 -12.02
N GLU A 123 15.53 3.35 -12.70
CA GLU A 123 15.68 3.00 -14.12
C GLU A 123 15.55 1.50 -14.36
N LYS A 124 16.09 0.66 -13.47
CA LYS A 124 15.89 -0.80 -13.56
C LYS A 124 14.43 -1.18 -13.35
N VAL A 125 13.75 -0.55 -12.39
CA VAL A 125 12.32 -0.76 -12.13
C VAL A 125 11.49 -0.33 -13.34
N PHE A 126 11.69 0.87 -13.87
CA PHE A 126 10.99 1.35 -15.06
C PHE A 126 11.26 0.47 -16.28
N ARG A 127 12.50 -0.02 -16.49
CA ARG A 127 12.80 -0.98 -17.55
C ARG A 127 12.00 -2.28 -17.42
N MET A 128 11.79 -2.77 -16.20
CA MET A 128 10.90 -3.91 -15.96
C MET A 128 9.44 -3.53 -16.27
N LEU A 129 8.97 -2.39 -15.76
CA LEU A 129 7.59 -1.92 -15.95
C LEU A 129 7.25 -1.60 -17.42
N MET A 130 8.22 -1.24 -18.26
CA MET A 130 8.04 -1.05 -19.71
C MET A 130 7.60 -2.32 -20.44
N LYS A 131 7.80 -3.50 -19.83
CA LYS A 131 7.33 -4.79 -20.38
C LYS A 131 5.94 -5.17 -19.86
N GLN A 132 5.40 -4.39 -18.93
CA GLN A 132 4.15 -4.69 -18.23
C GLN A 132 2.98 -3.89 -18.80
N LYS A 133 1.76 -4.39 -18.57
CA LYS A 133 0.51 -3.66 -18.84
C LYS A 133 -0.22 -3.37 -17.53
N GLN A 134 -1.06 -2.34 -17.53
CA GLN A 134 -1.85 -1.96 -16.36
C GLN A 134 -1.01 -1.73 -15.10
N VAL A 135 0.12 -1.02 -15.25
CA VAL A 135 1.03 -0.71 -14.14
C VAL A 135 0.32 0.10 -13.06
N SER A 136 0.46 -0.32 -11.81
CA SER A 136 -0.20 0.26 -10.64
C SER A 136 0.84 0.55 -9.56
N PHE A 137 0.98 1.82 -9.18
CA PHE A 137 1.78 2.21 -8.00
C PHE A 137 0.84 2.33 -6.81
N ASN A 138 0.65 1.24 -6.06
CA ASN A 138 -0.42 1.15 -5.05
C ASN A 138 0.02 1.50 -3.63
N ALA A 139 1.31 1.40 -3.29
CA ALA A 139 1.81 1.70 -1.94
C ALA A 139 1.87 3.21 -1.59
N GLY A 140 1.55 4.10 -2.53
CA GLY A 140 1.65 5.55 -2.34
C GLY A 140 3.05 6.08 -2.69
N LEU A 141 3.13 6.95 -3.68
CA LEU A 141 4.34 7.68 -4.05
C LEU A 141 4.45 8.94 -3.19
N GLU A 142 5.65 9.22 -2.68
CA GLU A 142 5.92 10.45 -1.95
C GLU A 142 5.90 11.65 -2.90
N ALA A 143 4.90 12.51 -2.77
CA ALA A 143 4.69 13.63 -3.69
C ALA A 143 5.88 14.60 -3.76
N ALA A 144 6.60 14.79 -2.65
CA ALA A 144 7.78 15.65 -2.59
C ALA A 144 8.92 15.22 -3.51
N ARG A 145 8.96 13.94 -3.90
CA ARG A 145 9.99 13.36 -4.76
C ARG A 145 9.55 13.19 -6.21
N ILE A 146 8.35 13.66 -6.57
CA ILE A 146 7.85 13.62 -7.94
C ILE A 146 8.30 14.88 -8.68
N ASP A 147 9.42 14.74 -9.38
CA ASP A 147 9.94 15.74 -10.31
C ASP A 147 9.50 15.49 -11.76
N GLN A 148 9.99 16.29 -12.70
CA GLN A 148 9.65 16.14 -14.11
C GLN A 148 10.20 14.82 -14.70
N THR A 149 11.40 14.41 -14.30
CA THR A 149 12.05 13.17 -14.75
C THR A 149 11.18 11.96 -14.41
N PHE A 150 10.63 11.91 -13.19
CA PHE A 150 9.75 10.84 -12.74
C PHE A 150 8.45 10.81 -13.56
N VAL A 151 7.87 11.98 -13.83
CA VAL A 151 6.68 12.12 -14.67
C VAL A 151 6.95 11.64 -16.10
N ASP A 152 8.11 11.94 -16.67
CA ASP A 152 8.47 11.49 -18.01
C ASP A 152 8.65 9.96 -18.08
N ARG A 153 9.18 9.34 -17.02
CA ARG A 153 9.22 7.88 -16.90
C ARG A 153 7.83 7.26 -16.78
N LEU A 154 6.93 7.87 -16.00
CA LEU A 154 5.53 7.44 -15.94
C LEU A 154 4.84 7.54 -17.31
N ARG A 155 5.12 8.60 -18.08
CA ARG A 155 4.54 8.82 -19.43
C ARG A 155 5.04 7.82 -20.45
N ALA A 156 6.28 7.35 -20.31
CA ALA A 156 6.86 6.36 -21.21
C ALA A 156 6.25 4.97 -21.04
N LEU A 157 5.63 4.67 -19.89
CA LEU A 157 5.01 3.37 -19.63
C LEU A 157 3.95 3.06 -20.70
N PRO A 158 3.91 1.83 -21.26
CA PRO A 158 2.92 1.47 -22.28
C PRO A 158 1.48 1.55 -21.75
N SER A 159 1.29 1.33 -20.45
CA SER A 159 -0.02 1.31 -19.83
C SER A 159 0.05 1.55 -18.33
N LEU A 160 -0.34 2.75 -17.90
CA LEU A 160 -0.56 3.09 -16.50
C LEU A 160 -2.03 2.80 -16.11
N LYS A 161 -2.24 1.93 -15.12
CA LYS A 161 -3.56 1.68 -14.53
C LYS A 161 -3.96 2.79 -13.57
N GLU A 162 -3.11 3.08 -12.58
CA GLU A 162 -3.26 4.17 -11.62
C GLU A 162 -1.96 4.36 -10.81
N LEU A 163 -1.81 5.53 -10.20
CA LEU A 163 -0.82 5.81 -9.18
C LEU A 163 -1.52 6.41 -7.96
N TRP A 164 -0.99 6.09 -6.79
CA TRP A 164 -1.46 6.62 -5.52
C TRP A 164 -0.42 7.59 -4.96
N LEU A 165 -0.87 8.72 -4.42
CA LEU A 165 -0.07 9.69 -3.67
C LEU A 165 -0.46 9.64 -2.19
N ALA A 166 0.46 9.99 -1.30
CA ALA A 166 0.20 10.09 0.14
C ALA A 166 -0.01 11.55 0.57
N TYR A 167 -1.09 11.83 1.32
CA TYR A 167 -1.38 13.13 1.93
C TYR A 167 -1.66 12.97 3.42
N ASP A 168 -0.63 12.51 4.13
CA ASP A 168 -0.77 12.05 5.52
C ASP A 168 -0.09 12.98 6.55
N ARG A 169 0.59 14.04 6.09
CA ARG A 169 1.28 15.02 6.94
C ARG A 169 0.76 16.43 6.71
N ALA A 170 0.82 17.26 7.75
CA ALA A 170 0.40 18.65 7.66
C ALA A 170 1.21 19.47 6.64
N ASP A 171 2.48 19.15 6.45
CA ASP A 171 3.41 19.78 5.50
C ASP A 171 3.38 19.17 4.09
N ALA A 172 2.56 18.15 3.85
CA ALA A 172 2.52 17.45 2.56
C ALA A 172 1.69 18.16 1.49
N GLU A 173 0.92 19.21 1.83
CA GLU A 173 0.03 19.86 0.87
C GLU A 173 0.78 20.49 -0.31
N GLU A 174 1.77 21.35 -0.04
CA GLU A 174 2.48 22.05 -1.12
C GLU A 174 3.22 21.08 -2.06
N PRO A 175 3.97 20.07 -1.56
CA PRO A 175 4.49 18.99 -2.40
C PRO A 175 3.42 18.28 -3.23
N LEU A 176 2.27 17.98 -2.63
CA LEU A 176 1.16 17.32 -3.31
C LEU A 176 0.60 18.18 -4.45
N VAL A 177 0.36 19.47 -4.20
CA VAL A 177 -0.11 20.42 -5.22
C VAL A 177 0.85 20.47 -6.41
N ARG A 178 2.16 20.56 -6.16
CA ARG A 178 3.18 20.58 -7.22
C ARG A 178 3.20 19.29 -8.02
N ALA A 179 3.23 18.13 -7.34
CA ALA A 179 3.24 16.83 -8.00
C ALA A 179 1.99 16.60 -8.87
N VAL A 180 0.81 16.88 -8.31
CA VAL A 180 -0.46 16.75 -9.03
C VAL A 180 -0.53 17.74 -10.20
N GLY A 181 0.00 18.96 -10.03
CA GLY A 181 0.12 19.95 -11.10
C GLY A 181 0.90 19.44 -12.32
N ARG A 182 1.95 18.65 -12.11
CA ARG A 182 2.71 17.99 -13.19
C ARG A 182 1.94 16.81 -13.79
N LEU A 183 1.38 15.96 -12.94
CA LEU A 183 0.72 14.71 -13.35
C LEU A 183 -0.57 14.95 -14.15
N LYS A 184 -1.39 15.93 -13.73
CA LYS A 184 -2.71 16.18 -14.33
C LYS A 184 -2.66 16.64 -15.78
N ASN A 185 -1.51 17.14 -16.23
CA ASN A 185 -1.28 17.53 -17.63
C ASN A 185 -1.14 16.32 -18.57
N HIS A 186 -0.89 15.14 -18.01
CA HIS A 186 -0.60 13.92 -18.78
C HIS A 186 -1.53 12.76 -18.44
N PHE A 187 -2.08 12.74 -17.22
CA PHE A 187 -2.93 11.67 -16.75
C PHE A 187 -4.29 12.21 -16.32
N PRO A 188 -5.39 11.56 -16.73
CA PRO A 188 -6.72 11.94 -16.26
C PRO A 188 -6.86 11.64 -14.76
N ARG A 189 -7.71 12.42 -14.09
CA ARG A 189 -8.00 12.31 -12.64
C ARG A 189 -8.28 10.89 -12.14
N ASN A 190 -8.88 10.02 -12.96
CA ASN A 190 -9.14 8.63 -12.57
C ASN A 190 -7.89 7.77 -12.40
N LYS A 191 -6.73 8.21 -12.91
CA LYS A 191 -5.42 7.57 -12.76
C LYS A 191 -4.67 8.08 -11.53
N ILE A 192 -4.99 9.26 -11.01
CA ILE A 192 -4.29 9.91 -9.91
C ILE A 192 -5.13 9.76 -8.65
N ARG A 193 -4.72 8.87 -7.76
CA ARG A 193 -5.36 8.59 -6.48
C ARG A 193 -4.59 9.26 -5.35
N CYS A 194 -5.25 9.53 -4.24
CA CYS A 194 -4.60 10.11 -3.07
C CYS A 194 -5.14 9.48 -1.78
N TYR A 195 -4.26 8.84 -1.03
CA TYR A 195 -4.54 8.44 0.33
C TYR A 195 -4.49 9.65 1.25
N VAL A 196 -5.48 9.79 2.12
CA VAL A 196 -5.56 10.86 3.10
C VAL A 196 -5.80 10.23 4.47
N LEU A 197 -4.82 10.33 5.37
CA LEU A 197 -4.95 9.90 6.76
C LEU A 197 -5.98 10.75 7.52
N ILE A 198 -6.89 10.08 8.22
CA ILE A 198 -7.96 10.70 9.01
C ILE A 198 -8.12 10.01 10.37
N GLY A 199 -8.72 10.70 11.34
CA GLY A 199 -9.14 10.11 12.61
C GLY A 199 -7.99 9.71 13.55
N TYR A 200 -6.82 10.31 13.38
CA TYR A 200 -5.75 10.21 14.35
C TYR A 200 -5.99 11.12 15.56
N LYS A 201 -5.21 10.94 16.63
CA LYS A 201 -5.33 11.73 17.86
C LYS A 201 -5.19 13.24 17.55
N GLY A 202 -6.24 14.00 17.87
CA GLY A 202 -6.30 15.45 17.65
C GLY A 202 -6.80 15.87 16.26
N ASP A 203 -7.17 14.92 15.40
CA ASP A 203 -7.85 15.20 14.13
C ASP A 203 -9.35 15.42 14.35
N THR A 204 -9.99 16.16 13.43
CA THR A 204 -11.45 16.40 13.44
C THR A 204 -12.05 16.10 12.08
N ILE A 205 -13.35 15.81 12.04
CA ILE A 205 -14.06 15.51 10.79
C ILE A 205 -13.93 16.67 9.79
N GLU A 206 -13.99 17.91 10.27
CA GLU A 206 -13.90 19.12 9.45
C GLU A 206 -12.50 19.26 8.83
N LYS A 207 -11.44 19.02 9.61
CA LYS A 207 -10.06 19.06 9.11
C LYS A 207 -9.80 17.93 8.11
N ALA A 208 -10.29 16.73 8.41
CA ALA A 208 -10.21 15.59 7.51
C ALA A 208 -10.96 15.85 6.19
N GLU A 209 -12.19 16.39 6.27
CA GLU A 209 -12.99 16.74 5.10
C GLU A 209 -12.32 17.83 4.26
N SER A 210 -11.76 18.86 4.90
CA SER A 210 -10.98 19.90 4.21
C SER A 210 -9.82 19.30 3.41
N ARG A 211 -9.04 18.38 4.00
CA ARG A 211 -7.93 17.69 3.30
C ARG A 211 -8.43 16.83 2.13
N LEU A 212 -9.53 16.08 2.33
CA LEU A 212 -10.13 15.23 1.29
C LEU A 212 -10.68 16.05 0.12
N ILE A 213 -11.39 17.14 0.42
CA ILE A 213 -11.86 18.12 -0.57
C ILE A 213 -10.67 18.75 -1.29
N ARG A 214 -9.63 19.15 -0.57
CA ARG A 214 -8.43 19.73 -1.16
C ARG A 214 -7.78 18.78 -2.15
N ALA A 215 -7.60 17.51 -1.78
CA ALA A 215 -7.07 16.47 -2.66
C ALA A 215 -7.93 16.28 -3.92
N TRP A 216 -9.26 16.41 -3.79
CA TRP A 216 -10.14 16.47 -4.95
C TRP A 216 -9.90 17.74 -5.78
N ASP A 217 -9.97 18.92 -5.21
CA ASP A 217 -9.91 20.19 -5.95
C ASP A 217 -8.62 20.31 -6.79
N ILE A 218 -7.49 19.78 -6.30
CA ILE A 218 -6.20 19.83 -7.03
C ILE A 218 -6.09 18.85 -8.21
N GLY A 219 -6.94 17.82 -8.31
CA GLY A 219 -6.94 16.91 -9.46
C GLY A 219 -6.93 15.41 -9.16
N THR A 220 -7.01 14.97 -7.90
CA THR A 220 -6.92 13.54 -7.54
C THR A 220 -8.29 12.91 -7.24
N LYS A 221 -8.34 11.58 -7.12
CA LYS A 221 -9.44 10.88 -6.43
C LYS A 221 -8.99 10.52 -5.01
N PRO A 222 -9.53 11.20 -3.98
CA PRO A 222 -9.15 10.94 -2.60
C PRO A 222 -9.67 9.58 -2.12
N PHE A 223 -9.04 9.06 -1.08
CA PHE A 223 -9.43 7.89 -0.32
C PHE A 223 -9.11 8.12 1.15
N ALA A 224 -10.15 8.10 1.99
CA ALA A 224 -10.00 8.25 3.43
C ALA A 224 -9.37 6.98 4.05
N MET A 225 -8.13 7.11 4.54
CA MET A 225 -7.46 6.10 5.35
C MET A 225 -7.69 6.40 6.82
N LEU A 226 -8.63 5.67 7.44
CA LEU A 226 -8.87 5.80 8.87
C LEU A 226 -7.69 5.22 9.65
N TYR A 227 -7.12 6.03 10.53
CA TYR A 227 -5.99 5.66 11.37
C TYR A 227 -6.33 4.45 12.24
N LYS A 228 -5.36 3.53 12.34
CA LYS A 228 -5.38 2.39 13.25
C LYS A 228 -4.05 2.35 13.99
N ASP A 229 -4.12 2.27 15.31
CA ASP A 229 -2.93 2.05 16.13
C ASP A 229 -2.56 0.56 16.18
N GLU A 230 -1.44 0.27 16.84
CA GLU A 230 -0.90 -1.08 17.00
C GLU A 230 -1.87 -2.01 17.79
N CYS A 231 -2.81 -1.45 18.56
CA CYS A 231 -3.80 -2.19 19.34
C CYS A 231 -5.14 -2.37 18.60
N ASN A 232 -5.28 -1.83 17.39
CA ASN A 232 -6.55 -1.75 16.65
C ASN A 232 -7.67 -1.09 17.48
N THR A 233 -7.35 -0.02 18.21
CA THR A 233 -8.33 0.69 19.03
C THR A 233 -9.54 1.07 18.18
N GLU A 234 -10.72 0.72 18.70
CA GLU A 234 -11.98 0.91 18.01
C GLU A 234 -12.25 2.40 17.78
N GLN A 235 -12.41 2.76 16.52
CA GLN A 235 -12.73 4.11 16.09
C GLN A 235 -14.22 4.41 16.26
N SER A 236 -14.57 5.69 16.46
CA SER A 236 -15.97 6.10 16.65
C SER A 236 -16.84 5.73 15.43
N LYS A 237 -18.13 5.50 15.68
CA LYS A 237 -19.12 5.24 14.60
C LYS A 237 -19.14 6.38 13.59
N GLU A 238 -18.98 7.62 14.05
CA GLU A 238 -18.90 8.82 13.22
C GLU A 238 -17.73 8.75 12.22
N TRP A 239 -16.51 8.44 12.69
CA TRP A 239 -15.34 8.27 11.82
C TRP A 239 -15.52 7.16 10.79
N LYS A 240 -16.13 6.04 11.18
CA LYS A 240 -16.41 4.91 10.27
C LYS A 240 -17.41 5.28 9.17
N LEU A 241 -18.47 6.01 9.52
CA LEU A 241 -19.46 6.50 8.56
C LEU A 241 -18.83 7.54 7.61
N PHE A 242 -18.04 8.46 8.16
CA PHE A 242 -17.30 9.45 7.38
C PHE A 242 -16.31 8.80 6.42
N GLN A 243 -15.52 7.83 6.87
CA GLN A 243 -14.63 7.06 6.00
C GLN A 243 -15.39 6.37 4.85
N ARG A 244 -16.56 5.77 5.14
CA ARG A 244 -17.37 5.08 4.12
C ARG A 244 -17.83 6.01 2.99
N LYS A 245 -18.11 7.29 3.30
CA LYS A 245 -18.42 8.34 2.29
C LYS A 245 -17.25 8.53 1.32
N TRP A 246 -16.03 8.58 1.85
CA TRP A 246 -14.82 8.96 1.12
C TRP A 246 -13.98 7.80 0.57
N THR A 247 -14.34 6.56 0.87
CA THR A 247 -13.71 5.35 0.30
C THR A 247 -14.44 4.81 -0.93
N ARG A 248 -15.65 5.31 -1.21
CA ARG A 248 -16.53 4.84 -2.29
C ARG A 248 -16.65 5.91 -3.39
N PRO A 249 -15.93 5.76 -4.53
CA PRO A 249 -15.98 6.73 -5.62
C PRO A 249 -17.38 7.09 -6.10
N ALA A 250 -18.31 6.14 -6.14
CA ALA A 250 -19.69 6.40 -6.54
C ALA A 250 -20.39 7.44 -5.64
N ILE A 251 -20.09 7.44 -4.33
CA ILE A 251 -20.71 8.36 -3.37
C ILE A 251 -20.05 9.73 -3.49
N PHE A 252 -18.75 9.83 -3.21
CA PHE A 252 -18.10 11.14 -3.15
C PHE A 252 -18.01 11.81 -4.52
N CYS A 253 -17.86 11.08 -5.64
CA CYS A 253 -17.87 11.70 -6.96
C CYS A 253 -19.24 12.29 -7.29
N SER A 254 -20.34 11.70 -6.79
CA SER A 254 -21.68 12.27 -6.95
C SER A 254 -21.81 13.58 -6.18
N LEU A 255 -21.39 13.57 -4.90
CA LEU A 255 -21.42 14.77 -4.05
C LEU A 255 -20.56 15.91 -4.60
N MET A 256 -19.35 15.60 -5.06
CA MET A 256 -18.40 16.62 -5.54
C MET A 256 -18.74 17.16 -6.94
N LYS A 257 -19.58 16.47 -7.71
CA LYS A 257 -20.09 17.01 -8.99
C LYS A 257 -21.20 18.04 -8.78
N ASN A 258 -21.86 18.00 -7.64
CA ASN A 258 -22.98 18.87 -7.28
C ASN A 258 -22.56 20.01 -6.32
N ARG A 259 -21.25 20.18 -6.11
CA ARG A 259 -20.65 21.26 -5.33
C ARG A 259 -20.13 22.32 -6.28
#